data_AF-X8DM61-F1
#
_entry.id   AF-X8DM61-F1
#
_cell.length_a   1.000
_cell.length_b   1.000
_cell.length_c   1.000
_cell.angle_alpha   90.00
_cell.angle_beta   90.00
_cell.angle_gamma   90.00
#
_symmetry.space_group_name_H-M   'P 1'
#
loop_
_entity.id
_entity.type
_entity.pdbx_description
1 polymer ?
#
loop_
_entity_poly.entity_id
_entity_poly.type
_entity_poly.pdbx_seq_one_letter_code
_entity_poly.pdbx_strand_id
1 'polypeptide(L)'
;MSEELECSGMTEAVAARYAGTRVQRVEDTRLLTGRGTFVDDISRPGMLHACFVRSPFARAGSTASTRRARWRCPGAGGVYRR
;
A
#
# COMPACT_ATOMS: atom_id res chain seq x y z
N MET A 1 9.81 60.97 22.24
CA MET A 1 8.97 60.18 23.17
C MET A 1 7.80 59.58 22.40
N SER A 2 8.12 58.89 21.31
CA SER A 2 7.16 58.18 20.45
C SER A 2 7.96 57.07 19.76
N GLU A 3 8.60 56.26 20.60
CA GLU A 3 8.93 54.89 20.27
C GLU A 3 7.85 54.06 20.95
N GLU A 4 7.53 52.93 20.36
CA GLU A 4 6.57 51.89 20.80
C GLU A 4 5.29 51.79 19.97
N LEU A 5 5.12 50.55 19.46
CA LEU A 5 3.94 49.93 18.87
C LEU A 5 3.83 50.00 17.35
N GLU A 6 4.47 49.03 16.66
CA GLU A 6 3.76 48.02 15.85
C GLU A 6 4.75 47.12 15.09
N CYS A 7 5.22 46.06 15.74
CA CYS A 7 5.74 44.89 15.03
C CYS A 7 5.33 43.61 15.77
N SER A 8 4.02 43.46 16.01
CA SER A 8 3.44 42.23 16.55
C SER A 8 2.36 41.70 15.61
N GLY A 9 2.70 41.57 14.32
CA GLY A 9 1.76 41.11 13.29
C GLY A 9 2.24 39.89 12.49
N MET A 10 3.36 39.25 12.87
CA MET A 10 3.97 38.19 12.04
C MET A 10 3.82 36.76 12.56
N THR A 11 3.10 36.53 13.68
CA THR A 11 2.93 35.18 14.26
C THR A 11 1.52 34.61 14.18
N GLU A 12 0.53 35.34 13.64
CA GLU A 12 -0.87 34.90 13.58
C GLU A 12 -1.32 34.54 12.15
N ALA A 13 -0.50 33.79 11.41
CA ALA A 13 -0.87 33.28 10.08
C ALA A 13 -0.55 31.79 9.86
N VAL A 14 -0.12 31.05 10.89
CA VAL A 14 0.19 29.61 10.77
C VAL A 14 -1.01 28.73 11.19
N ALA A 15 -2.22 29.25 11.06
CA ALA A 15 -3.46 28.48 11.16
C ALA A 15 -4.27 28.57 9.86
N ALA A 16 -3.58 28.64 8.71
CA ALA A 16 -4.21 28.47 7.41
C ALA A 16 -4.96 27.13 7.40
N ARG A 17 -6.28 27.21 7.35
CA ARG A 17 -7.18 26.08 7.54
C ARG A 17 -6.99 25.09 6.37
N TYR A 18 -6.35 23.96 6.65
CA TYR A 18 -6.23 22.83 5.70
C TYR A 18 -7.60 22.23 5.32
N ALA A 19 -8.64 22.51 6.10
CA ALA A 19 -10.01 22.10 5.80
C ALA A 19 -10.67 23.09 4.82
N GLY A 20 -11.11 22.59 3.66
CA GLY A 20 -11.85 23.35 2.66
C GLY A 20 -10.99 24.10 1.63
N THR A 21 -9.67 24.04 1.75
CA THR A 21 -8.74 24.64 0.78
C THR A 21 -8.21 23.58 -0.18
N ARG A 22 -8.07 23.94 -1.48
CA ARG A 22 -7.46 23.04 -2.47
C ARG A 22 -5.94 23.07 -2.29
N VAL A 23 -5.42 22.08 -1.58
CA VAL A 23 -3.98 21.88 -1.36
C VAL A 23 -3.49 20.74 -2.27
N GLN A 24 -2.37 20.94 -2.95
CA GLN A 24 -1.72 19.88 -3.73
C GLN A 24 -1.25 18.78 -2.78
N ARG A 25 -1.53 17.52 -3.12
CA ARG A 25 -1.16 16.40 -2.26
C ARG A 25 0.33 16.17 -2.34
N VAL A 26 0.94 15.86 -1.20
CA VAL A 26 2.38 15.61 -1.12
C VAL A 26 2.75 14.32 -1.87
N GLU A 27 1.85 13.35 -1.85
CA GLU A 27 2.02 12.02 -2.43
C GLU A 27 1.95 12.03 -3.97
N ASP A 28 1.25 13.01 -4.57
CA ASP A 28 0.97 13.06 -6.01
C ASP A 28 2.26 13.04 -6.84
N THR A 29 3.29 13.79 -6.42
CA THR A 29 4.58 13.82 -7.14
C THR A 29 5.20 12.42 -7.25
N ARG A 30 5.11 11.62 -6.18
CA ARG A 30 5.72 10.29 -6.13
C ARG A 30 4.86 9.25 -6.85
N LEU A 31 3.54 9.33 -6.69
CA LEU A 31 2.58 8.40 -7.31
C LEU A 31 2.47 8.63 -8.83
N LEU A 32 2.34 9.87 -9.28
CA LEU A 32 2.18 10.22 -10.70
C LEU A 32 3.46 9.97 -11.50
N THR A 33 4.63 10.01 -10.87
CA THR A 33 5.91 9.74 -11.54
C THR A 33 6.34 8.28 -11.46
N GLY A 34 5.49 7.38 -10.96
CA GLY A 34 5.80 5.95 -10.83
C GLY A 34 6.91 5.64 -9.81
N ARG A 35 7.26 6.59 -8.94
CA ARG A 35 8.24 6.42 -7.87
C ARG A 35 7.61 5.95 -6.55
N GLY A 36 6.30 5.71 -6.55
CA GLY A 36 5.60 5.03 -5.46
C GLY A 36 6.23 3.66 -5.22
N THR A 37 6.28 3.24 -3.96
CA THR A 37 6.74 1.89 -3.61
C THR A 37 5.56 1.18 -2.97
N PHE A 38 5.04 0.19 -3.66
CA PHE A 38 3.97 -0.68 -3.19
C PHE A 38 4.54 -2.01 -2.71
N VAL A 39 3.71 -2.80 -2.03
CA VAL A 39 4.13 -4.08 -1.45
C VAL A 39 4.68 -5.03 -2.51
N ASP A 40 4.12 -5.01 -3.73
CA ASP A 40 4.55 -5.86 -4.84
C ASP A 40 5.89 -5.42 -5.47
N ASP A 41 6.30 -4.16 -5.25
CA ASP A 41 7.59 -3.64 -5.76
C ASP A 41 8.78 -4.07 -4.87
N ILE A 42 8.50 -4.65 -3.70
CA ILE A 42 9.53 -5.04 -2.73
C ILE A 42 10.11 -6.40 -3.15
N SER A 43 11.39 -6.42 -3.52
CA SER A 43 12.15 -7.65 -3.80
C SER A 43 13.16 -7.96 -2.69
N ARG A 44 13.17 -9.20 -2.19
CA ARG A 44 14.12 -9.70 -1.18
C ARG A 44 14.74 -11.04 -1.61
N PRO A 45 16.01 -11.33 -1.25
CA PRO A 45 16.61 -12.64 -1.52
C PRO A 45 15.77 -13.78 -0.92
N GLY A 46 15.43 -14.79 -1.72
CA GLY A 46 14.63 -15.94 -1.27
C GLY A 46 13.13 -15.69 -1.13
N MET A 47 12.61 -14.56 -1.61
CA MET A 47 11.17 -14.28 -1.62
C MET A 47 10.41 -15.29 -2.48
N LEU A 48 9.35 -15.89 -1.91
CA LEU A 48 8.45 -16.82 -2.60
C LEU A 48 7.07 -16.18 -2.79
N HIS A 49 6.41 -16.52 -3.90
CA HIS A 49 5.04 -16.10 -4.16
C HIS A 49 4.05 -17.22 -3.78
N ALA A 50 2.99 -16.86 -3.07
CA ALA A 50 1.89 -17.76 -2.75
C ALA A 50 0.69 -17.48 -3.66
N CYS A 51 0.08 -18.53 -4.21
CA CYS A 51 -1.21 -18.41 -4.90
C CYS A 51 -2.20 -19.39 -4.26
N PHE A 52 -3.39 -18.87 -3.93
CA PHE A 52 -4.48 -19.60 -3.34
C PHE A 52 -5.40 -20.16 -4.42
N VAL A 53 -5.67 -21.47 -4.38
CA VAL A 53 -6.71 -22.07 -5.20
C VAL A 53 -8.03 -21.97 -4.44
N ARG A 54 -9.03 -21.35 -5.06
CA ARG A 54 -10.37 -21.15 -4.47
C ARG A 54 -11.35 -22.15 -5.05
N SER A 55 -12.39 -22.47 -4.28
CA SER A 55 -13.51 -23.27 -4.78
C SER A 55 -14.25 -22.50 -5.88
N PRO A 56 -14.55 -23.11 -7.03
CA PRO A 56 -15.44 -22.50 -8.03
C PRO A 56 -16.91 -22.55 -7.60
N PHE A 57 -17.25 -23.36 -6.59
CA PHE A 57 -18.62 -23.50 -6.07
C PHE A 57 -18.80 -22.68 -4.80
N ALA A 58 -19.89 -21.91 -4.74
CA ALA A 58 -20.26 -21.09 -3.58
C ALA A 58 -20.60 -21.92 -2.33
N ARG A 59 -21.20 -23.11 -2.52
CA ARG A 59 -21.48 -24.09 -1.46
C ARG A 59 -21.22 -25.50 -1.97
N ALA A 60 -20.12 -26.08 -1.52
CA ALA A 60 -19.78 -27.47 -1.78
C ALA A 60 -19.02 -28.04 -0.58
N GLY A 61 -19.24 -29.32 -0.30
CA GLY A 61 -18.35 -30.06 0.60
C GLY A 61 -16.96 -30.15 -0.04
N SER A 62 -15.91 -30.09 0.78
CA SER A 62 -14.55 -30.27 0.27
C SER A 62 -14.35 -31.70 -0.21
N THR A 63 -14.47 -31.95 -1.50
CA THR A 63 -13.96 -33.19 -2.12
C THR A 63 -12.44 -33.07 -2.26
N ALA A 64 -11.71 -34.16 -2.04
CA ALA A 64 -10.25 -34.13 -2.07
C ALA A 64 -9.76 -33.68 -3.45
N SER A 65 -9.16 -32.49 -3.53
CA SER A 65 -8.48 -32.04 -4.74
C SER A 65 -7.19 -32.85 -4.90
N THR A 66 -7.01 -33.46 -6.08
CA THR A 66 -5.84 -34.31 -6.35
C THR A 66 -4.56 -33.46 -6.31
N ARG A 67 -3.75 -33.65 -5.27
CA ARG A 67 -2.47 -32.95 -4.98
C ARG A 67 -1.42 -33.04 -6.09
N ARG A 68 -1.52 -34.01 -7.01
CA ARG A 68 -0.41 -34.48 -7.85
C ARG A 68 0.05 -33.52 -8.95
N ALA A 69 -0.76 -32.56 -9.39
CA ALA A 69 -0.43 -31.75 -10.56
C ALA A 69 0.49 -30.55 -10.27
N ARG A 70 0.41 -29.93 -9.07
CA ARG A 70 1.04 -28.62 -8.82
C ARG A 70 2.54 -28.67 -8.50
N TRP A 71 3.06 -29.83 -8.07
CA TRP A 71 4.47 -29.99 -7.68
C TRP A 71 5.42 -30.25 -8.85
N ARG A 72 4.90 -30.38 -10.08
CA ARG A 72 5.72 -30.63 -11.26
C ARG A 72 6.28 -29.37 -11.90
N CYS A 73 5.85 -28.18 -11.46
CA CYS A 73 6.42 -26.92 -11.94
C CYS A 73 7.76 -26.67 -11.23
N PRO A 74 8.88 -26.53 -11.98
CA PRO A 74 10.15 -26.11 -11.39
C PRO A 74 9.98 -24.79 -10.63
N GLY A 75 10.50 -24.72 -9.40
CA GLY A 75 10.42 -23.51 -8.56
C GLY A 75 9.25 -23.45 -7.57
N ALA A 76 8.36 -24.45 -7.52
CA ALA A 76 7.29 -24.49 -6.53
C ALA A 76 7.82 -24.82 -5.11
N GLY A 77 7.67 -23.89 -4.16
CA GLY A 77 8.18 -24.05 -2.78
C GLY A 77 7.31 -24.91 -1.85
N GLY A 78 6.01 -25.08 -2.11
CA GLY A 78 5.12 -25.76 -1.17
C GLY A 78 3.63 -25.72 -1.52
N VAL A 79 2.83 -26.59 -0.89
CA VAL A 79 1.36 -26.50 -0.85
C VAL A 79 0.93 -26.58 0.61
N TYR A 80 0.14 -25.61 1.04
CA TYR A 80 -0.38 -25.51 2.40
C TYR A 80 -1.90 -25.75 2.41
N ARG A 81 -2.38 -26.53 3.40
CA ARG A 81 -3.80 -26.78 3.68
C ARG A 81 -3.98 -26.92 5.19
N ARG A 82 -5.11 -26.44 5.70
CA ARG A 82 -5.57 -26.69 7.08
C ARG A 82 -6.16 -28.09 7.22
#